data_AF-A0A538T5K3-F1
#
_entry.id   AF-A0A538T5K3-F1
#
_cell.length_a   1.000
_cell.length_b   1.000
_cell.length_c   1.000
_cell.angle_alpha   90.00
_cell.angle_beta   90.00
_cell.angle_gamma   90.00
#
_symmetry.space_group_name_H-M   'P 1'
#
loop_
_entity.id
_entity.type
_entity.pdbx_description
1 polymer ?
#
loop_
_entity_poly.entity_id
_entity_poly.type
_entity_poly.pdbx_seq_one_letter_code
_entity_poly.pdbx_strand_id
1 'polypeptide(L)'
;MRREREPAPAVKPPPSAALHARMIAALAAVEAEQGGDGARELRAALEAWWRAQQEWNAHLAELFGAHHEINNALVGIRGNAQLILRSPVAEQPGVRERLEVVIRESQRIQEAVARLGDARSAFLGSDPASRAA
;
A
#
# COMPACT_ATOMS: atom_id res chain seq x y z
N MET A 1 27.44 -12.35 2.95
CA MET A 1 26.76 -11.83 1.76
C MET A 1 25.73 -10.79 2.20
N ARG A 2 26.03 -9.49 2.03
CA ARG A 2 25.03 -8.43 2.22
C ARG A 2 24.11 -8.49 1.00
N ARG A 3 22.82 -8.79 1.18
CA ARG A 3 21.83 -8.57 0.12
C ARG A 3 21.76 -7.06 -0.10
N GLU A 4 22.21 -6.61 -1.25
CA GLU A 4 21.95 -5.24 -1.71
C GLU A 4 20.44 -5.04 -1.68
N ARG A 5 19.98 -4.05 -0.90
CA ARG A 5 18.56 -3.68 -0.89
C ARG A 5 18.25 -3.15 -2.28
N GLU A 6 17.51 -3.93 -3.05
CA GLU A 6 16.91 -3.52 -4.30
C GLU A 6 16.20 -2.18 -4.08
N PRO A 7 16.39 -1.18 -4.97
CA PRO A 7 15.79 0.14 -4.79
C PRO A 7 14.27 -0.02 -4.75
N ALA A 8 13.65 0.55 -3.71
CA ALA A 8 12.20 0.50 -3.57
C ALA A 8 11.54 0.99 -4.87
N PRO A 9 10.52 0.29 -5.39
CA PRO A 9 9.89 0.66 -6.66
C PRO A 9 9.41 2.11 -6.59
N ALA A 10 9.71 2.88 -7.63
CA ALA A 10 9.35 4.29 -7.70
C ALA A 10 7.83 4.43 -7.57
N VAL A 11 7.37 5.09 -6.50
CA VAL A 11 5.95 5.35 -6.27
C VAL A 11 5.49 6.33 -7.34
N LYS A 12 4.59 5.87 -8.23
CA LYS A 12 3.99 6.74 -9.25
C LYS A 12 3.22 7.87 -8.54
N PRO A 13 3.37 9.14 -8.96
CA PRO A 13 2.68 10.24 -8.32
C PRO A 13 1.16 10.07 -8.48
N PRO A 14 0.36 10.47 -7.47
CA PRO A 14 -1.08 10.34 -7.54
C PRO A 14 -1.65 11.21 -8.68
N PRO A 15 -2.84 10.89 -9.22
CA PRO A 15 -3.47 11.69 -10.28
C PRO A 15 -3.63 13.17 -9.92
N SER A 16 -3.79 13.48 -8.63
CA SER A 16 -3.87 14.84 -8.10
C SER A 16 -2.57 15.64 -8.25
N ALA A 17 -1.41 15.01 -8.45
CA ALA A 17 -0.13 15.70 -8.68
C ALA A 17 -0.11 16.46 -10.02
N ALA A 18 -0.66 15.86 -11.07
CA ALA A 18 -0.77 16.50 -12.37
C ALA A 18 -1.74 17.69 -12.32
N LEU A 19 -2.84 17.55 -11.55
CA LEU A 19 -3.77 18.65 -11.32
C LEU A 19 -3.11 19.80 -10.54
N HIS A 20 -2.40 19.49 -9.45
CA HIS A 20 -1.65 20.47 -8.66
C HIS A 20 -0.66 21.26 -9.53
N ALA A 21 0.15 20.57 -10.34
CA ALA A 21 1.11 21.22 -11.25
C ALA A 21 0.42 22.17 -12.25
N ARG A 22 -0.71 21.74 -12.83
CA ARG A 22 -1.50 22.57 -13.75
C ARG A 22 -2.09 23.81 -13.06
N MET A 23 -2.58 23.65 -11.83
CA MET A 23 -3.14 24.75 -11.06
C MET A 23 -2.08 25.78 -10.66
N ILE A 24 -0.89 25.32 -10.23
CA ILE A 24 0.24 26.21 -9.94
C ILE A 24 0.66 27.01 -11.17
N ALA A 25 0.75 26.37 -12.34
CA ALA A 25 1.08 27.05 -13.59
C ALA A 25 0.02 28.10 -13.98
N ALA A 26 -1.27 27.76 -13.84
CA ALA A 26 -2.35 28.70 -14.11
C ALA A 26 -2.33 29.92 -13.17
N LEU A 27 -2.07 29.70 -11.87
CA LEU A 27 -1.98 30.78 -10.89
C LEU A 27 -0.80 31.71 -11.16
N ALA A 28 0.34 31.17 -11.59
CA ALA A 28 1.48 31.99 -11.99
C ALA A 28 1.16 32.89 -13.19
N ALA A 29 0.38 32.41 -14.16
CA ALA A 29 -0.07 33.21 -15.30
C ALA A 29 -1.01 34.34 -14.86
N VAL A 30 -1.97 34.06 -13.96
CA VAL A 30 -2.90 35.07 -13.43
C VAL A 30 -2.17 36.14 -12.61
N GLU A 31 -1.20 35.75 -11.78
CA GLU A 31 -0.37 36.71 -11.02
C GLU A 31 0.39 37.67 -11.95
N ALA A 32 0.87 37.18 -13.10
CA ALA A 32 1.60 37.98 -14.07
C ALA A 32 0.71 38.97 -14.83
N GLU A 33 -0.57 38.66 -15.03
CA GLU A 33 -1.50 39.45 -15.85
C GLU A 33 -2.34 40.46 -15.06
N GLN A 34 -2.79 40.14 -13.83
CA GLN A 34 -3.90 40.86 -13.20
C GLN A 34 -3.59 41.51 -11.83
N GLY A 35 -2.36 41.41 -11.33
CA GLY A 35 -2.02 41.88 -9.98
C GLY A 35 -2.40 40.84 -8.91
N GLY A 36 -1.42 40.49 -8.09
CA GLY A 36 -1.28 39.12 -7.60
C GLY A 36 -1.85 38.76 -6.23
N ASP A 37 -2.66 39.57 -5.55
CA ASP A 37 -3.07 39.24 -4.17
C ASP A 37 -4.00 38.01 -4.10
N GLY A 38 -5.07 37.98 -4.90
CA GLY A 38 -5.99 36.83 -4.89
C GLY A 38 -5.36 35.55 -5.44
N ALA A 39 -4.46 35.65 -6.41
CA ALA A 39 -3.76 34.50 -6.96
C ALA A 39 -2.66 33.98 -5.99
N ARG A 40 -2.00 34.87 -5.24
CA ARG A 40 -1.10 34.48 -4.13
C ARG A 40 -1.86 33.76 -3.02
N GLU A 41 -3.03 34.28 -2.63
CA GLU A 41 -3.87 33.66 -1.60
C GLU A 41 -4.34 32.26 -2.03
N LEU A 42 -4.82 32.11 -3.27
CA LEU A 42 -5.25 30.83 -3.81
C LEU A 42 -4.07 29.85 -3.97
N ARG A 43 -2.88 30.33 -4.35
CA ARG A 43 -1.65 29.53 -4.37
C ARG A 43 -1.30 29.01 -2.98
N ALA A 44 -1.35 29.85 -1.96
CA ALA A 44 -1.08 29.44 -0.59
C ALA A 44 -2.07 28.37 -0.10
N ALA A 45 -3.37 28.55 -0.40
CA ALA A 45 -4.39 27.56 -0.06
C ALA A 45 -4.18 26.22 -0.81
N LEU A 46 -3.83 26.27 -2.09
CA LEU A 46 -3.52 25.09 -2.90
C LEU A 46 -2.31 24.33 -2.36
N GLU A 47 -1.23 25.03 -2.00
CA GLU A 47 -0.03 24.42 -1.42
C GLU A 47 -0.31 23.80 -0.05
N ALA A 48 -1.12 24.46 0.79
CA ALA A 48 -1.54 23.93 2.08
C ALA A 48 -2.36 22.63 1.91
N TRP A 49 -3.33 22.63 1.00
CA TRP A 49 -4.09 21.43 0.64
C TRP A 49 -3.17 20.31 0.11
N TRP A 50 -2.21 20.66 -0.75
CA TRP A 50 -1.29 19.69 -1.32
C TRP A 50 -0.39 19.03 -0.26
N ARG A 51 0.07 19.79 0.73
CA ARG A 51 0.81 19.25 1.88
C ARG A 51 -0.04 18.28 2.70
N ALA A 52 -1.28 18.67 3.05
CA ALA A 52 -2.20 17.80 3.76
C ALA A 52 -2.51 16.51 2.99
N GLN A 53 -2.65 16.60 1.66
CA GLN A 53 -2.84 15.43 0.80
C GLN A 53 -1.62 14.50 0.80
N GLN A 54 -0.41 15.04 0.79
CA GLN A 54 0.82 14.24 0.85
C GLN A 54 0.97 13.55 2.22
N GLU A 55 0.67 14.24 3.31
CA GLU A 55 0.66 13.66 4.66
C GLU A 55 -0.36 12.53 4.77
N TRP A 56 -1.58 12.74 4.26
CA TRP A 56 -2.60 11.71 4.19
C TRP A 56 -2.14 10.47 3.40
N ASN A 57 -1.51 10.68 2.24
CA ASN A 57 -0.98 9.59 1.43
C ASN A 57 0.14 8.82 2.15
N ALA A 58 1.02 9.53 2.88
CA ALA A 58 2.08 8.91 3.66
C ALA A 58 1.50 8.07 4.81
N HIS A 59 0.51 8.59 5.54
CA HIS A 59 -0.17 7.86 6.60
C HIS A 59 -0.86 6.59 6.09
N LEU A 60 -1.54 6.67 4.93
CA LEU A 60 -2.09 5.48 4.28
C LEU A 60 -1.00 4.47 3.90
N ALA A 61 0.14 4.94 3.37
CA ALA A 61 1.24 4.07 3.00
C ALA A 61 1.81 3.30 4.21
N GLU A 62 1.88 3.93 5.38
CA GLU A 62 2.26 3.30 6.65
C GLU A 62 1.25 2.25 7.09
N LEU A 63 -0.04 2.59 7.12
CA LEU A 63 -1.12 1.65 7.49
C LEU A 63 -1.09 0.39 6.63
N PHE A 64 -0.82 0.55 5.33
CA PHE A 64 -0.73 -0.58 4.41
C PHE A 64 0.63 -1.29 4.40
N GLY A 65 1.65 -0.76 5.08
CA GLY A 65 2.94 -1.44 5.28
C GLY A 65 2.78 -2.76 6.07
N ALA A 66 1.79 -2.81 6.96
CA ALA A 66 1.48 -3.98 7.78
C ALA A 66 1.09 -5.23 6.96
N HIS A 67 0.67 -5.09 5.70
CA HIS A 67 0.30 -6.23 4.86
C HIS A 67 1.46 -7.20 4.61
N HIS A 68 2.69 -6.69 4.44
CA HIS A 68 3.86 -7.56 4.22
C HIS A 68 4.17 -8.36 5.48
N GLU A 69 4.05 -7.76 6.65
CA GLU A 69 4.26 -8.44 7.95
C GLU A 69 3.19 -9.50 8.20
N ILE A 70 1.92 -9.17 7.92
CA ILE A 70 0.81 -10.12 8.01
C ILE A 70 1.04 -11.30 7.05
N ASN A 71 1.40 -11.04 5.79
CA ASN A 71 1.69 -12.10 4.83
C ASN A 71 2.86 -12.99 5.28
N ASN A 72 3.94 -12.41 5.81
CA ASN A 72 5.07 -13.18 6.33
C ASN A 72 4.66 -14.08 7.50
N ALA A 73 3.87 -13.56 8.44
CA ALA A 73 3.34 -14.33 9.56
C ALA A 73 2.44 -15.48 9.09
N LEU A 74 1.54 -15.22 8.14
CA LEU A 74 0.64 -16.24 7.57
C LEU A 74 1.39 -17.34 6.83
N VAL A 75 2.45 -17.00 6.08
CA VAL A 75 3.33 -18.00 5.44
C VAL A 75 3.99 -18.90 6.50
N GLY A 76 4.48 -18.31 7.59
CA GLY A 76 5.05 -19.05 8.71
C GLY A 76 4.04 -19.98 9.40
N ILE A 77 2.84 -19.48 9.71
CA ILE A 77 1.75 -20.26 10.33
C ILE A 77 1.36 -21.43 9.43
N ARG A 78 1.13 -21.17 8.13
CA ARG A 78 0.75 -22.19 7.16
C ARG A 78 1.84 -23.24 6.99
N GLY A 79 3.10 -22.82 6.88
CA GLY A 79 4.24 -23.73 6.76
C GLY A 79 4.37 -24.67 7.96
N ASN A 80 4.27 -24.12 9.18
CA ASN A 80 4.30 -24.93 10.41
C ASN A 80 3.10 -25.89 10.48
N ALA A 81 1.88 -25.43 10.15
CA ALA A 81 0.71 -26.29 10.14
C ALA A 81 0.87 -27.46 9.14
N GLN A 82 1.44 -27.19 7.96
CA GLN A 82 1.73 -28.23 6.96
C GLN A 82 2.81 -29.22 7.42
N LEU A 83 3.84 -28.76 8.12
CA LEU A 83 4.86 -29.64 8.70
C LEU A 83 4.27 -30.57 9.75
N ILE A 84 3.43 -30.04 10.65
CA ILE A 84 2.74 -30.86 11.67
C ILE A 84 1.78 -31.85 10.99
N LEU A 85 1.08 -31.44 9.94
CA LEU A 85 0.16 -32.30 9.16
C LEU A 85 0.86 -33.52 8.53
N ARG A 86 2.17 -33.40 8.25
CA ARG A 86 3.02 -34.47 7.70
C ARG A 86 3.70 -35.32 8.78
N SER A 87 3.52 -34.97 10.05
CA SER A 87 4.10 -35.68 11.19
C SER A 87 3.11 -36.70 11.79
N PRO A 88 3.58 -37.69 12.56
CA PRO A 88 2.70 -38.65 13.26
C PRO A 88 1.71 -37.97 14.22
N VAL A 89 1.99 -36.75 14.69
CA VAL A 89 1.08 -35.98 15.54
C VAL A 89 -0.26 -35.71 14.85
N ALA A 90 -0.29 -35.66 13.52
CA ALA A 90 -1.51 -35.46 12.75
C ALA A 90 -2.50 -36.65 12.84
N GLU A 91 -2.06 -37.83 13.27
CA GLU A 91 -2.92 -39.01 13.47
C GLU A 91 -3.71 -38.94 14.78
N GLN A 92 -3.35 -38.01 15.68
CA GLN A 92 -4.12 -37.80 16.90
C GLN A 92 -5.54 -37.31 16.56
N PRO A 93 -6.57 -37.82 17.26
CA PRO A 93 -7.97 -37.46 16.99
C PRO A 93 -8.18 -35.94 16.96
N GLY A 94 -8.75 -35.44 15.86
CA GLY A 94 -9.09 -34.03 15.68
C GLY A 94 -7.91 -33.08 15.38
N VAL A 95 -6.66 -33.55 15.38
CA VAL A 95 -5.50 -32.69 15.09
C VAL A 95 -5.45 -32.32 13.61
N ARG A 96 -5.63 -33.31 12.72
CA ARG A 96 -5.67 -33.08 11.27
C ARG A 96 -6.72 -32.04 10.88
N GLU A 97 -7.97 -32.21 11.33
CA GLU A 97 -9.07 -31.29 11.00
C GLU A 97 -8.79 -29.86 11.48
N ARG A 98 -8.22 -29.71 12.68
CA ARG A 98 -7.83 -28.39 13.21
C ARG A 98 -6.71 -27.76 12.39
N LEU A 99 -5.70 -28.51 11.99
CA LEU A 99 -4.62 -28.01 11.14
C LEU A 99 -5.12 -27.61 9.75
N GLU A 100 -6.06 -28.37 9.18
CA GLU A 100 -6.70 -28.02 7.91
C GLU A 100 -7.55 -26.74 8.03
N VAL A 101 -8.23 -26.53 9.15
CA VAL A 101 -8.90 -25.24 9.45
C VAL A 101 -7.88 -24.11 9.47
N VAL A 102 -6.76 -24.26 10.21
CA VAL A 102 -5.71 -23.23 10.29
C VAL A 102 -5.16 -22.90 8.90
N ILE A 103 -4.89 -23.90 8.07
CA ILE A 103 -4.40 -23.70 6.69
C ILE A 103 -5.43 -22.94 5.84
N ARG A 104 -6.71 -23.33 5.88
CA ARG A 104 -7.78 -22.66 5.12
C ARG A 104 -7.98 -21.22 5.56
N GLU A 105 -8.04 -20.96 6.86
CA GLU A 105 -8.26 -19.61 7.37
C GLU A 105 -7.05 -18.71 7.12
N SER A 106 -5.82 -19.26 7.21
CA SER A 106 -4.61 -18.50 6.82
C SER A 106 -4.65 -18.07 5.35
N GLN A 107 -5.14 -18.94 4.46
CA GLN A 107 -5.34 -18.63 3.04
C GLN A 107 -6.40 -17.55 2.82
N ARG A 108 -7.55 -17.65 3.50
CA ARG A 108 -8.62 -16.64 3.42
C ARG A 108 -8.16 -15.26 3.89
N ILE A 109 -7.36 -15.20 4.96
CA ILE A 109 -6.77 -13.95 5.44
C ILE A 109 -5.78 -13.40 4.40
N GLN A 110 -4.93 -14.25 3.81
CA GLN A 110 -3.99 -13.83 2.76
C GLN A 110 -4.72 -13.22 1.55
N GLU A 111 -5.84 -13.81 1.13
CA GLU A 111 -6.69 -13.27 0.06
C GLU A 111 -7.38 -11.94 0.44
N ALA A 112 -7.78 -11.77 1.69
CA ALA A 112 -8.32 -10.50 2.18
C ALA A 112 -7.26 -9.38 2.18
N VAL A 113 -6.04 -9.70 2.63
CA VAL A 113 -4.89 -8.78 2.63
C VAL A 113 -4.47 -8.42 1.20
N ALA A 114 -4.48 -9.38 0.27
CA ALA A 114 -4.20 -9.12 -1.14
C ALA A 114 -5.20 -8.13 -1.74
N ARG A 115 -6.50 -8.32 -1.50
CA ARG A 115 -7.56 -7.38 -1.92
C ARG A 115 -7.37 -5.99 -1.32
N LEU A 116 -6.93 -5.90 -0.07
CA LEU A 116 -6.63 -4.61 0.58
C LEU A 116 -5.39 -3.93 -0.05
N GLY A 117 -4.38 -4.71 -0.47
CA GLY A 117 -3.24 -4.24 -1.26
C GLY A 117 -3.62 -3.77 -2.66
N ASP A 118 -4.61 -4.39 -3.30
CA ASP A 118 -5.12 -3.96 -4.62
C ASP A 118 -5.93 -2.68 -4.50
N ALA A 119 -6.78 -2.57 -3.49
CA ALA A 119 -7.50 -1.34 -3.16
C ALA A 119 -6.53 -0.17 -2.88
N ARG A 120 -5.45 -0.42 -2.13
CA ARG A 120 -4.34 0.54 -1.95
C ARG A 120 -3.77 1.00 -3.29
N SER A 121 -3.47 0.06 -4.18
CA SER A 121 -2.83 0.36 -5.47
C SER A 121 -3.72 1.25 -6.32
N ALA A 122 -5.03 0.97 -6.34
CA ALA A 122 -6.03 1.81 -6.99
C ALA A 122 -6.13 3.21 -6.36
N PHE A 123 -6.08 3.32 -5.02
CA PHE A 123 -6.23 4.58 -4.30
C PHE A 123 -4.98 5.48 -4.35
N LEU A 124 -3.79 4.87 -4.30
CA LEU A 124 -2.51 5.57 -4.30
C LEU A 124 -1.90 5.69 -5.71
N GLY A 125 -2.59 5.21 -6.76
CA GLY A 125 -2.11 5.28 -8.14
C GLY A 125 -0.92 4.36 -8.46
N SER A 126 -0.73 3.29 -7.69
CA SER A 126 0.34 2.30 -7.89
C SER A 126 -0.07 1.30 -8.98
N ASP A 127 0.80 1.06 -9.97
CA ASP A 127 0.51 0.17 -11.10
C ASP A 127 0.52 -1.31 -10.66
N PRO A 128 -0.52 -2.12 -10.96
CA PRO A 128 -0.51 -3.56 -10.69
C PRO A 128 0.66 -4.31 -11.35
N ALA A 129 1.31 -3.72 -12.36
CA ALA A 129 2.45 -4.30 -13.07
C ALA A 129 3.75 -4.46 -12.24
N SER A 130 3.88 -3.82 -11.07
CA SER A 130 5.11 -3.90 -10.27
C SER A 130 5.25 -5.19 -9.43
N ARG A 131 4.28 -6.12 -9.46
CA ARG A 131 4.32 -7.38 -8.69
C ARG A 131 4.87 -8.60 -9.45
N ALA A 132 5.33 -8.41 -10.69
CA ALA A 132 5.76 -9.51 -11.57
C ALA A 132 7.28 -9.60 -11.81
N ALA A 133 8.10 -8.91 -11.01
CA ALA A 133 9.56 -9.00 -11.06
C ALA A 133 10.11 -9.72 -9.81
#